data_AF-H6RM49-F1
#
_entry.id   AF-H6RM49-F1
#
_cell.length_a   1.000
_cell.length_b   1.000
_cell.length_c   1.000
_cell.angle_alpha   90.00
_cell.angle_beta   90.00
_cell.angle_gamma   90.00
#
_symmetry.space_group_name_H-M   'P 1'
#
loop_
_entity.id
_entity.type
_entity.pdbx_description
1 polymer ?
#
loop_
_entity_poly.entity_id
_entity_poly.type
_entity_poly.pdbx_seq_one_letter_code
_entity_poly.pdbx_strand_id
1 'polypeptide(L)' 'MPRATADQRRRVALLLETADVLAERARRTDDTVQAEVLLRRSAQRRAQAARLAAGRALPVPDRPVPVSDRRRQVGPA' A
#
# COMPACT_ATOMS: atom_id res chain seq x y z
N MET A 1 -21.79 12.54 -14.75
CA MET A 1 -20.39 12.39 -14.28
C MET A 1 -19.85 10.97 -14.54
N PRO A 2 -19.52 10.59 -15.79
CA PRO A 2 -19.08 9.21 -16.11
C PRO A 2 -17.55 8.97 -15.98
N ARG A 3 -16.73 10.02 -15.98
CA ARG A 3 -15.26 9.91 -15.87
C ARG A 3 -14.81 9.44 -14.48
N ALA A 4 -15.42 9.96 -13.42
CA ALA A 4 -15.11 9.58 -12.04
C ALA A 4 -15.30 8.08 -11.77
N THR A 5 -16.33 7.47 -12.36
CA THR A 5 -16.58 6.03 -12.24
C THR A 5 -15.59 5.17 -13.04
N ALA A 6 -15.10 5.66 -14.18
CA ALA A 6 -14.10 4.96 -14.97
C ALA A 6 -12.73 4.96 -14.27
N ASP A 7 -12.33 6.09 -13.70
CA ASP A 7 -11.08 6.22 -12.94
C ASP A 7 -11.10 5.37 -11.65
N GLN A 8 -12.25 5.31 -10.98
CA GLN A 8 -12.44 4.44 -9.82
C GLN A 8 -12.28 2.96 -10.18
N ARG A 9 -12.91 2.50 -11.27
CA ARG A 9 -12.76 1.11 -11.75
C ARG A 9 -11.31 0.80 -12.13
N ARG A 10 -10.64 1.71 -12.82
CA ARG A 10 -9.22 1.57 -13.16
C ARG A 10 -8.35 1.43 -11.91
N ARG A 11 -8.61 2.25 -10.89
CA ARG A 11 -7.89 2.21 -9.62
C ARG A 11 -8.16 0.93 -8.82
N VAL A 12 -9.39 0.41 -8.84
CA VAL A 12 -9.71 -0.90 -8.28
C VAL A 12 -8.93 -2.00 -8.99
N ALA A 13 -8.91 -2.02 -10.32
CA ALA A 13 -8.18 -3.02 -11.10
C ALA A 13 -6.68 -3.03 -10.76
N LEU A 14 -6.04 -1.85 -10.73
CA LEU A 14 -4.63 -1.72 -10.37
C LEU A 14 -4.31 -2.23 -8.96
N LEU A 15 -5.20 -1.99 -7.99
CA LEU A 15 -5.01 -2.49 -6.63
C LEU A 15 -5.09 -4.02 -6.57
N LEU A 16 -5.99 -4.63 -7.32
CA LEU A 16 -6.12 -6.10 -7.40
C LEU A 16 -4.92 -6.72 -8.10
N GLU A 17 -4.50 -6.18 -9.24
CA GLU A 17 -3.30 -6.64 -9.96
C GLU A 17 -2.05 -6.55 -9.08
N THR A 18 -1.88 -5.43 -8.36
CA THR A 18 -0.78 -5.27 -7.41
C THR A 18 -0.84 -6.33 -6.30
N ALA A 19 -2.04 -6.63 -5.78
CA ALA A 19 -2.20 -7.67 -4.76
C ALA A 19 -1.75 -9.04 -5.27
N ASP A 20 -2.08 -9.37 -6.52
CA ASP A 20 -1.74 -10.66 -7.12
C ASP A 20 -0.25 -10.78 -7.40
N VAL A 21 0.40 -9.72 -7.90
CA VAL A 21 1.87 -9.67 -8.05
C VAL A 21 2.57 -9.86 -6.70
N LEU A 22 2.09 -9.22 -5.63
CA LEU A 22 2.65 -9.39 -4.30
C LEU A 22 2.49 -10.82 -3.77
N ALA A 23 1.32 -11.44 -3.98
CA ALA A 23 1.07 -12.82 -3.58
C ALA A 23 1.94 -13.82 -4.38
N GLU A 24 2.12 -13.60 -5.68
CA GLU A 24 3.00 -14.42 -6.51
C GLU A 24 4.46 -14.27 -6.10
N ARG A 25 4.92 -13.05 -5.79
CA ARG A 25 6.29 -12.84 -5.28
C ARG A 25 6.53 -13.54 -3.94
N ALA A 26 5.53 -13.53 -3.05
CA ALA A 26 5.62 -14.25 -1.77
C ALA A 26 5.81 -15.76 -1.98
N ARG A 27 5.15 -16.35 -2.99
CA ARG A 27 5.31 -17.79 -3.33
C ARG A 27 6.70 -18.15 -3.87
N ARG A 28 7.42 -17.19 -4.45
CA ARG A 28 8.74 -17.39 -5.07
C ARG A 28 9.90 -16.97 -4.19
N THR A 29 9.62 -16.54 -2.96
CA THR A 29 10.61 -16.01 -2.02
C THR A 29 10.91 -17.07 -0.97
N ASP A 30 12.20 -17.34 -0.74
CA ASP A 30 12.67 -18.28 0.27
C ASP A 30 12.80 -17.62 1.67
N ASP A 31 12.80 -16.29 1.74
CA ASP A 31 12.75 -15.53 2.99
C ASP A 31 11.32 -15.49 3.54
N THR A 32 11.07 -16.25 4.60
CA THR A 32 9.75 -16.39 5.23
C THR A 32 9.22 -15.06 5.78
N VAL A 33 10.08 -14.20 6.32
CA VAL A 33 9.68 -12.87 6.83
C VAL A 33 9.26 -11.98 5.67
N GLN A 34 10.02 -12.00 4.58
CA GLN A 34 9.67 -11.25 3.38
C GLN A 34 8.35 -11.75 2.75
N ALA A 35 8.14 -13.07 2.72
CA ALA A 35 6.90 -13.68 2.23
C ALA A 35 5.67 -13.21 3.05
N GLU A 36 5.76 -13.21 4.37
CA GLU A 36 4.70 -12.72 5.26
C GLU A 36 4.37 -11.24 5.01
N VAL A 37 5.38 -10.40 4.87
CA VAL A 37 5.20 -8.97 4.57
C VAL A 37 4.49 -8.78 3.23
N LEU A 38 4.89 -9.53 2.21
CA LEU A 38 4.28 -9.48 0.88
C LEU A 38 2.81 -9.94 0.92
N LEU A 39 2.49 -11.02 1.64
CA LEU A 39 1.12 -11.49 1.84
C LEU A 39 0.26 -10.46 2.59
N ARG A 40 0.78 -9.87 3.67
CA ARG A 40 0.08 -8.80 4.40
C ARG A 40 -0.22 -7.62 3.49
N ARG A 41 0.75 -7.17 2.69
CA ARG A 41 0.57 -6.06 1.73
C ARG A 41 -0.44 -6.42 0.64
N SER A 42 -0.41 -7.66 0.14
CA SER A 42 -1.40 -8.18 -0.81
C SER A 42 -2.82 -8.07 -0.25
N ALA A 43 -3.03 -8.51 1.00
CA ALA A 43 -4.32 -8.39 1.69
C ALA A 43 -4.76 -6.93 1.87
N GLN A 44 -3.85 -6.02 2.23
CA GLN A 44 -4.13 -4.59 2.34
C GLN A 44 -4.61 -3.98 1.02
N ARG A 45 -4.00 -4.37 -0.12
CA ARG A 45 -4.44 -3.89 -1.45
C ARG A 45 -5.82 -4.39 -1.81
N ARG A 46 -6.16 -5.65 -1.52
CA ARG A 46 -7.53 -6.17 -1.71
C ARG A 46 -8.55 -5.44 -0.85
N ALA A 47 -8.23 -5.19 0.43
CA ALA A 47 -9.10 -4.40 1.31
C ALA A 47 -9.29 -2.96 0.82
N GLN A 48 -8.23 -2.33 0.30
CA GLN A 48 -8.29 -1.01 -0.31
C GLN A 48 -9.19 -1.01 -1.56
N ALA A 49 -9.05 -2.02 -2.42
CA ALA A 49 -9.90 -2.18 -3.60
C ALA A 49 -11.37 -2.34 -3.23
N ALA A 50 -11.68 -3.18 -2.22
CA ALA A 50 -13.05 -3.40 -1.75
C ALA A 50 -13.70 -2.12 -1.20
N ARG A 51 -12.97 -1.36 -0.38
CA ARG A 51 -13.45 -0.07 0.14
C ARG A 51 -13.72 0.93 -0.97
N LEU A 52 -12.79 1.03 -1.93
CA LEU A 52 -12.92 1.90 -3.08
C LEU A 52 -14.12 1.49 -3.95
N ALA A 53 -14.31 0.20 -4.22
CA ALA A 53 -15.45 -0.30 -4.99
C ALA A 53 -16.80 -0.03 -4.28
N ALA A 54 -16.83 -0.11 -2.96
CA ALA A 54 -18.01 0.19 -2.14
C ALA A 54 -18.33 1.70 -2.03
N GLY A 55 -17.53 2.58 -2.65
CA GLY A 55 -17.69 4.03 -2.52
C GLY A 55 -17.37 4.57 -1.12
N ARG A 56 -16.75 3.76 -0.24
CA ARG A 56 -16.28 4.22 1.06
C ARG A 56 -14.95 4.94 0.89
N ALA A 57 -14.87 6.16 1.41
CA ALA A 57 -13.63 6.92 1.46
C ALA A 57 -12.52 6.06 2.08
N LEU A 58 -11.45 5.85 1.31
CA LEU A 58 -10.26 5.20 1.82
C LEU A 58 -9.64 6.14 2.87
N PRO A 59 -9.26 5.67 4.06
CA PRO A 59 -8.36 6.44 4.89
C PRO A 59 -7.09 6.67 4.06
N VAL A 60 -6.85 7.93 3.71
CA VAL A 60 -5.57 8.37 3.15
C VAL A 60 -4.57 8.12 4.28
N PRO A 61 -3.51 7.33 4.08
CA PRO A 61 -2.45 7.30 5.08
C PRO A 61 -1.93 8.73 5.17
N ASP A 62 -2.10 9.33 6.35
CA ASP A 62 -1.63 10.67 6.66
C ASP A 62 -0.18 10.83 6.20
N ARG A 63 0.10 12.04 5.70
CA ARG A 63 1.40 12.52 5.23
C ARG A 63 2.57 11.83 5.94
N PRO A 64 3.66 11.51 5.22
CA PRO A 64 4.89 11.11 5.89
C PRO A 64 5.23 12.19 6.94
N VAL A 65 5.23 11.79 8.20
CA VAL A 65 5.74 12.62 9.30
C VAL A 65 7.16 12.98 8.88
N PRO A 66 7.51 14.28 8.78
CA PRO A 66 8.88 14.65 8.47
C PRO A 66 9.72 14.07 9.60
N VAL A 67 10.62 13.16 9.25
CA VAL A 67 11.60 12.63 10.18
C VAL A 67 12.48 13.84 10.52
N SER A 68 12.18 14.53 11.61
CA SER A 68 13.05 15.59 12.10
C SER A 68 14.38 14.95 12.42
N ASP A 69 15.39 15.27 11.61
CA ASP A 69 16.78 14.92 11.81
C ASP A 69 17.24 15.37 13.20
N ARG A 70 17.10 14.50 14.21
CA ARG A 70 17.83 14.59 15.48
C ARG A 70 19.28 14.08 15.31
N ARG A 71 19.88 14.29 14.14
CA ARG A 71 21.31 14.08 13.88
C ARG A 71 22.03 15.40 13.65
N ARG A 72 21.76 16.40 14.48
CA ARG A 72 22.62 17.60 14.57
C ARG A 72 22.54 18.24 15.95
N GLN A 73 23.11 17.56 16.93
CA GLN A 73 23.82 18.21 18.03
C GLN A 73 24.81 17.20 18.58
N VAL A 74 25.87 16.99 17.80
CA VAL A 74 27.13 16.44 18.29
C VAL A 74 28.12 17.58 18.24
N GLY A 75 28.60 17.97 19.42
CA GLY A 75 29.86 18.67 19.67
C GLY A 75 29.78 20.17 20.02
N PRO A 76 30.81 20.76 20.67
CA PRO A 76 31.93 20.11 21.39
C PRO A 76 32.30 20.77 22.75
N ALA A 77 33.24 20.11 23.45
CA ALA A 77 34.07 20.54 24.59
C ALA A 77 33.39 20.67 25.97
#